data_AF-U1PMW6-F1
#
_entry.id   AF-U1PMW6-F1
#
_cell.length_a   1.000
_cell.length_b   1.000
_cell.length_c   1.000
_cell.angle_alpha   90.00
_cell.angle_beta   90.00
_cell.angle_gamma   90.00
#
_symmetry.space_group_name_H-M   'P 1'
#
loop_
_entity.id
_entity.type
_entity.pdbx_description
1 polymer ?
#
loop_
_entity_poly.entity_id
_entity_poly.type
_entity_poly.pdbx_seq_one_letter_code
_entity_poly.pdbx_strand_id
1 'polypeptide(L)'
;QVDARTPNAVIQEQSLDIHYNETSDVLDYVTNPEVFAFEGGTVDLPTGPGLGVEVDEAALAAAPEPDWHNPVWRHDDGSVAEW
;
A
#
# COMPACT_ATOMS: atom_id res chain seq x y z
N GLN A 1 0.91 -12.85 9.04
CA GLN A 1 -0.33 -12.15 8.64
C GLN A 1 -1.32 -12.24 9.80
N VAL A 2 -1.69 -11.11 10.41
CA VAL A 2 -2.55 -11.07 11.62
C VAL A 2 -3.99 -11.43 11.27
N ASP A 3 -4.51 -10.90 10.17
CA ASP A 3 -5.89 -11.16 9.72
C ASP A 3 -6.12 -12.64 9.43
N ALA A 4 -5.15 -13.32 8.81
CA ALA A 4 -5.15 -14.76 8.55
C ALA A 4 -5.21 -15.64 9.82
N ARG A 5 -4.93 -15.07 11.00
CA ARG A 5 -4.94 -15.76 12.30
C ARG A 5 -6.01 -15.20 13.25
N THR A 6 -6.87 -14.32 12.76
CA THR A 6 -7.90 -13.63 13.54
C THR A 6 -9.27 -14.03 12.99
N PRO A 7 -9.99 -14.97 13.64
CA PRO A 7 -11.25 -15.51 13.11
C PRO A 7 -12.35 -14.47 12.86
N ASN A 8 -12.23 -13.29 13.48
CA ASN A 8 -13.16 -12.16 13.33
C ASN A 8 -12.64 -11.05 12.40
N ALA A 9 -11.53 -11.26 11.68
CA ALA A 9 -11.12 -10.39 10.57
C ALA A 9 -11.92 -10.79 9.31
N VAL A 10 -12.70 -9.85 8.76
CA VAL A 10 -13.68 -10.13 7.68
C VAL A 10 -13.41 -9.33 6.41
N ILE A 11 -12.75 -8.18 6.51
CA ILE A 11 -12.44 -7.28 5.39
C ILE A 11 -10.98 -6.85 5.54
N GLN A 12 -10.25 -6.83 4.42
CA GLN A 12 -8.88 -6.33 4.32
C GLN A 12 -8.83 -5.27 3.23
N GLU A 13 -8.53 -4.03 3.60
CA GLU A 13 -8.40 -2.91 2.66
C GLU A 13 -7.05 -2.98 1.92
N GLN A 14 -7.04 -2.55 0.65
CA GLN A 14 -5.84 -2.44 -0.17
C GLN A 14 -6.00 -1.30 -1.19
N SER A 15 -4.87 -0.75 -1.63
CA SER A 15 -4.76 0.41 -2.53
C SER A 15 -4.04 0.11 -3.85
N LEU A 16 -4.00 -1.15 -4.28
CA LEU A 16 -3.46 -1.57 -5.57
C LEU A 16 -4.39 -1.11 -6.70
N ASP A 17 -3.78 -0.69 -7.81
CA ASP A 17 -4.49 -0.23 -9.01
C ASP A 17 -5.45 0.96 -8.77
N ILE A 18 -5.28 1.71 -7.67
CA ILE A 18 -6.06 2.93 -7.45
C ILE A 18 -5.45 4.09 -8.23
N HIS A 19 -6.31 4.81 -8.97
CA HIS A 19 -5.92 5.84 -9.94
C HIS A 19 -5.21 7.10 -9.38
N TYR A 20 -4.87 7.15 -8.10
CA TYR A 20 -4.15 8.27 -7.46
C TYR A 20 -2.63 8.03 -7.36
N ASN A 21 -2.15 6.84 -7.69
CA ASN A 21 -0.73 6.50 -7.70
C ASN A 21 -0.07 7.05 -8.98
N GLU A 22 0.08 8.37 -9.08
CA GLU A 22 0.55 9.04 -10.32
C GLU A 22 2.03 8.78 -10.65
N THR A 23 2.85 8.43 -9.65
CA THR A 23 4.32 8.29 -9.79
C THR A 23 4.84 6.87 -9.62
N SER A 24 4.21 6.06 -8.77
CA SER A 24 4.59 4.68 -8.51
C SER A 24 3.46 3.97 -7.76
N ASP A 25 3.17 2.72 -8.13
CA ASP A 25 2.23 1.85 -7.43
C ASP A 25 2.95 0.98 -6.39
N VAL A 26 2.20 0.40 -5.46
CA VAL A 26 2.72 -0.39 -4.33
C VAL A 26 3.59 -1.57 -4.79
N LEU A 27 3.28 -2.14 -5.96
CA LEU A 27 3.99 -3.31 -6.50
C LEU A 27 5.30 -2.96 -7.21
N ASP A 28 5.60 -1.68 -7.46
CA ASP A 28 6.83 -1.27 -8.15
C ASP A 28 8.10 -1.56 -7.32
N TYR A 29 7.96 -1.76 -6.00
CA TYR A 29 9.05 -2.05 -5.08
C TYR A 29 9.14 -3.53 -4.69
N VAL A 30 8.40 -4.40 -5.37
CA VAL A 30 8.30 -5.83 -5.05
C VAL A 30 8.71 -6.66 -6.26
N THR A 31 9.67 -7.57 -6.09
CA THR A 31 10.16 -8.42 -7.20
C THR A 31 9.27 -9.63 -7.48
N ASN A 32 8.38 -9.97 -6.56
CA ASN A 32 7.42 -11.07 -6.66
C ASN A 32 5.95 -10.58 -6.56
N PRO A 33 5.49 -9.67 -7.45
CA PRO A 33 4.19 -9.02 -7.33
C PRO A 33 2.99 -9.98 -7.37
N GLU A 34 3.16 -11.18 -7.94
CA GLU A 34 2.14 -12.22 -8.01
C GLU A 34 1.64 -12.71 -6.64
N VAL A 35 2.38 -12.46 -5.55
CA VAL A 35 1.91 -12.79 -4.20
C VAL A 35 0.69 -11.96 -3.76
N PHE A 36 0.40 -10.88 -4.49
CA PHE A 36 -0.80 -10.07 -4.33
C PHE A 36 -1.74 -10.16 -5.53
N ALA A 37 -1.79 -11.32 -6.21
CA ALA A 37 -2.78 -11.56 -7.25
C ALA A 37 -4.19 -11.68 -6.64
N PHE A 38 -5.08 -10.73 -6.97
CA PHE A 38 -6.46 -10.75 -6.50
C PHE A 38 -7.36 -11.48 -7.50
N GLU A 39 -8.12 -12.44 -7.00
CA GLU A 39 -9.13 -13.18 -7.76
C GLU A 39 -10.47 -13.14 -7.02
N GLY A 40 -11.53 -12.69 -7.70
CA GLY A 40 -12.88 -12.64 -7.12
C GLY A 40 -13.01 -11.75 -5.87
N GLY A 41 -12.16 -10.73 -5.74
CA GLY A 41 -12.12 -9.84 -4.56
C GLY A 41 -11.38 -10.43 -3.35
N THR A 42 -10.65 -11.52 -3.55
CA THR A 42 -9.83 -12.17 -2.51
C THR A 42 -8.39 -12.32 -2.97
N VAL A 43 -7.46 -12.52 -2.04
CA VAL A 43 -6.05 -12.79 -2.30
C VAL A 43 -5.63 -14.02 -1.49
N ASP A 44 -4.74 -14.83 -2.06
CA ASP A 44 -4.19 -15.98 -1.36
C ASP A 44 -3.24 -15.55 -0.25
N LEU A 45 -3.09 -16.39 0.76
CA LEU A 45 -2.13 -16.15 1.82
C LEU A 45 -0.70 -16.38 1.30
N PRO A 46 0.22 -15.42 1.47
CA PRO A 46 1.62 -15.63 1.13
C PRO A 46 2.19 -16.82 1.91
N THR A 47 2.84 -17.74 1.19
CA THR A 47 3.40 -18.99 1.76
C THR A 47 4.91 -18.96 1.95
N GLY A 48 5.58 -17.93 1.43
CA GLY A 48 7.01 -17.70 1.58
C GLY A 48 7.41 -17.36 3.03
N PRO A 49 8.72 -17.38 3.34
CA PRO A 49 9.21 -17.01 4.66
C PRO A 49 8.87 -15.56 5.03
N GLY A 50 8.72 -15.29 6.33
CA GLY A 50 8.48 -13.93 6.82
C GLY A 50 7.13 -13.37 6.36
N LEU A 51 7.16 -12.24 5.65
CA LEU A 51 5.96 -11.62 5.08
C LEU A 51 5.57 -12.22 3.72
N GLY A 52 6.44 -13.02 3.10
CA GLY A 52 6.22 -13.58 1.75
C GLY A 52 6.42 -12.58 0.61
N VAL A 53 7.08 -11.45 0.87
CA VAL A 53 7.36 -10.38 -0.10
C VAL A 53 8.87 -10.24 -0.25
N GLU A 54 9.33 -10.05 -1.48
CA GLU A 54 10.72 -9.77 -1.84
C GLU A 54 10.83 -8.32 -2.33
N VAL A 55 11.65 -7.52 -1.66
CA VAL A 55 11.80 -6.09 -1.96
C VAL A 55 12.79 -5.89 -3.10
N ASP A 56 12.42 -5.05 -4.07
CA ASP A 56 13.37 -4.53 -5.06
C ASP A 56 14.21 -3.41 -4.43
N GLU A 57 15.34 -3.79 -3.83
CA GLU A 57 16.28 -2.87 -3.20
C GLU A 57 16.89 -1.85 -4.20
N ALA A 58 16.99 -2.22 -5.48
CA ALA A 58 17.53 -1.33 -6.50
C ALA A 58 16.51 -0.24 -6.87
N ALA A 59 15.24 -0.63 -7.05
CA ALA A 59 14.14 0.31 -7.25
C ALA A 59 13.99 1.23 -6.02
N LEU A 60 14.08 0.68 -4.81
CA LEU A 60 14.01 1.44 -3.56
C LEU A 60 15.16 2.46 -3.46
N ALA A 61 16.40 2.06 -3.75
CA ALA A 61 17.55 2.96 -3.70
C ALA A 61 17.51 4.07 -4.78
N ALA A 62 16.81 3.82 -5.89
CA ALA A 62 16.63 4.80 -6.97
C ALA A 62 15.46 5.77 -6.73
N ALA A 63 14.57 5.45 -5.78
CA ALA A 63 13.40 6.27 -5.50
C ALA A 63 13.82 7.65 -4.94
N PRO A 64 13.18 8.74 -5.40
CA PRO A 64 13.43 10.05 -4.82
C PRO A 64 12.90 10.10 -3.39
N GLU A 65 13.60 10.83 -2.52
CA GLU A 65 13.13 11.15 -1.16
C GLU A 65 12.51 12.56 -1.18
N PRO A 66 11.18 12.70 -1.31
CA PRO A 66 10.55 14.00 -1.28
C PRO A 66 10.52 14.56 0.13
N ASP A 67 10.69 15.88 0.26
CA ASP A 67 10.35 16.62 1.48
C ASP A 67 8.82 16.72 1.61
N TRP A 68 8.19 15.59 1.94
CA TRP A 68 6.74 15.46 1.96
C TRP A 68 6.16 15.99 3.27
N HIS A 69 5.12 16.84 3.14
CA HIS A 69 4.36 17.40 4.25
C HIS A 69 2.87 17.23 4.00
N ASN A 70 2.11 17.01 5.07
CA ASN A 70 0.65 16.95 4.98
C ASN A 70 0.11 18.28 4.43
N PRO A 71 -0.79 18.25 3.43
CA PRO A 71 -1.46 19.47 2.98
C PRO A 71 -2.32 20.04 4.12
N VAL A 72 -2.29 21.36 4.31
CA VAL A 72 -3.15 22.05 5.28
C VAL A 72 -4.40 22.55 4.56
N TRP A 73 -5.53 21.96 4.90
CA TRP A 73 -6.83 22.35 4.37
C TRP A 73 -7.44 23.45 5.23
N ARG A 74 -8.11 24.40 4.59
CA ARG A 74 -8.80 25.51 5.26
C ARG A 74 -10.21 25.67 4.73
N HIS A 75 -11.12 26.01 5.62
CA HIS A 75 -12.47 26.42 5.26
C HIS A 75 -12.46 27.82 4.63
N ASP A 76 -13.57 28.21 3.99
CA ASP A 76 -13.71 29.52 3.33
C ASP A 76 -13.51 30.71 4.28
N ASP A 77 -13.75 30.50 5.58
CA ASP A 77 -13.54 31.50 6.64
C ASP A 77 -12.09 31.59 7.14
N GLY A 78 -11.19 30.76 6.58
CA GLY A 78 -9.78 30.69 6.92
C GLY A 78 -9.46 29.80 8.13
N SER A 79 -10.44 29.20 8.80
CA SER A 79 -10.20 28.23 9.86
C SER A 79 -9.57 26.94 9.31
N VAL A 80 -8.79 26.24 10.14
CA VAL A 80 -8.13 24.97 9.76
C VAL A 80 -9.18 23.86 9.73
N ALA A 81 -9.22 23.10 8.63
CA ALA A 81 -10.03 21.90 8.54
C ALA A 81 -9.25 20.70 9.12
N GLU A 82 -9.99 19.76 9.71
CA GLU A 82 -9.43 18.45 10.08
C GLU A 82 -8.93 17.74 8.81
N TRP A 83 -7.82 17.01 8.98
CA TRP A 83 -7.31 16.11 7.95
C TRP A 83 -8.02 14.76 8.03
#